data_AF-A0A1F5E6I5-F1
#
_entry.id   AF-A0A1F5E6I5-F1
#
_cell.length_a   1.000
_cell.length_b   1.000
_cell.length_c   1.000
_cell.angle_alpha   90.00
_cell.angle_beta   90.00
_cell.angle_gamma   90.00
#
_symmetry.space_group_name_H-M   'P 1'
#
loop_
_entity.id
_entity.type
_entity.pdbx_description
1 polymer ?
#
loop_
_entity_poly.entity_id
_entity_poly.type
_entity_poly.pdbx_seq_one_letter_code
_entity_poly.pdbx_strand_id
1 'polypeptide(L)'
;MVLPESSGSSLPIELTSQEEAMVKRIDAEATLRVDDVFHLIELGITQLERPTSGTAIRKGQGSERANRQYRCDYLHDQLGIDAVNLADPNGKRLSERLVADVAFDLVGLCMTVEDLNRTYNPPAASAEIELFNQMAKFRQAKAERFAEKTLSGETRHERGMEFQYSVGRSDNPAAPGEFAAILTAVIQGLKAKKAVPPPA
;
A
#
# COMPACT_ATOMS: atom_id res chain seq x y z
N MET A 1 -44.52 -0.69 8.14
CA MET A 1 -43.72 -1.08 6.96
C MET A 1 -42.28 -1.12 7.41
N VAL A 2 -41.70 -2.32 7.53
CA VAL A 2 -40.28 -2.50 7.85
C VAL A 2 -39.58 -2.75 6.52
N LEU A 3 -38.67 -1.87 6.13
CA LEU A 3 -37.79 -2.10 4.99
C LEU A 3 -36.78 -3.19 5.37
N PRO A 4 -36.53 -4.20 4.52
CA PRO A 4 -35.48 -5.15 4.80
C PRO A 4 -34.13 -4.46 4.65
N GLU A 5 -33.32 -4.51 5.70
CA GLU A 5 -31.90 -4.19 5.63
C GLU A 5 -31.27 -5.13 4.60
N SER A 6 -30.74 -4.56 3.52
CA SER A 6 -29.90 -5.28 2.59
C SER A 6 -28.59 -5.59 3.29
N SER A 7 -28.54 -6.73 3.97
CA SER A 7 -27.29 -7.37 4.40
C SER A 7 -26.55 -7.83 3.15
N GLY A 8 -25.95 -6.88 2.44
CA GLY A 8 -24.98 -7.13 1.39
C GLY A 8 -23.71 -7.67 2.03
N SER A 9 -23.72 -8.94 2.42
CA SER A 9 -22.50 -9.70 2.63
C SER A 9 -21.88 -9.90 1.25
N SER A 10 -21.13 -8.90 0.80
CA SER A 10 -20.15 -9.08 -0.26
C SER A 10 -19.08 -10.01 0.29
N LEU A 11 -19.12 -11.27 -0.13
CA LEU A 11 -18.01 -12.20 0.09
C LEU A 11 -16.70 -11.50 -0.27
N PRO A 12 -15.60 -11.74 0.47
CA PRO A 12 -14.32 -11.14 0.14
C PRO A 12 -13.96 -11.50 -1.30
N ILE A 13 -13.62 -10.49 -2.10
CA ILE A 13 -13.27 -10.69 -3.51
C ILE A 13 -12.04 -11.58 -3.56
N GLU A 14 -12.16 -12.76 -4.14
CA GLU A 14 -11.04 -13.70 -4.21
C GLU A 14 -9.97 -13.21 -5.19
N LEU A 15 -8.71 -13.51 -4.89
CA LEU A 15 -7.61 -13.31 -5.81
C LEU A 15 -7.62 -14.45 -6.84
N THR A 16 -7.24 -14.12 -8.07
CA THR A 16 -6.93 -15.15 -9.06
C THR A 16 -5.62 -15.85 -8.71
N SER A 17 -5.38 -17.05 -9.22
CA SER A 17 -4.12 -17.77 -8.99
C SER A 17 -2.88 -16.97 -9.47
N GLN A 18 -3.04 -16.14 -10.51
CA GLN A 18 -1.99 -15.24 -10.98
C GLN A 18 -1.71 -14.12 -9.96
N GLU A 19 -2.77 -13.51 -9.40
CA GLU A 19 -2.65 -12.47 -8.37
C GLU A 19 -2.02 -13.04 -7.09
N GLU A 20 -2.41 -14.25 -6.67
CA GLU A 20 -1.78 -14.92 -5.52
C GLU A 20 -0.29 -15.18 -5.74
N ALA A 21 0.10 -15.64 -6.93
CA ALA A 21 1.49 -15.86 -7.27
C ALA A 21 2.29 -14.54 -7.30
N MET A 22 1.70 -13.48 -7.84
CA MET A 22 2.26 -12.14 -7.85
C MET A 22 2.49 -11.63 -6.42
N VAL A 23 1.47 -11.72 -5.55
CA VAL A 23 1.53 -11.29 -4.15
C VAL A 23 2.63 -12.04 -3.39
N LYS A 24 2.67 -13.37 -3.49
CA LYS A 24 3.70 -14.20 -2.83
C LYS A 24 5.10 -13.83 -3.28
N ARG A 25 5.29 -13.56 -4.58
CA ARG A 25 6.58 -13.15 -5.12
C ARG A 25 7.00 -11.78 -4.60
N ILE A 26 6.12 -10.78 -4.65
CA ILE A 26 6.45 -9.42 -4.18
C ILE A 26 6.75 -9.44 -2.68
N ASP A 27 6.00 -10.21 -1.89
CA ASP A 27 6.26 -10.37 -0.46
C ASP A 27 7.63 -11.01 -0.18
N ALA A 28 8.06 -12.00 -0.99
CA ALA A 28 9.37 -12.61 -0.84
C ALA A 28 10.53 -11.72 -1.34
N GLU A 29 10.32 -10.93 -2.40
CA GLU A 29 11.39 -10.20 -3.10
C GLU A 29 11.43 -8.69 -2.74
N ALA A 30 10.39 -8.17 -2.08
CA ALA A 30 10.11 -6.73 -1.93
C ALA A 30 10.32 -5.97 -3.25
N THR A 31 9.88 -6.55 -4.36
CA THR A 31 10.15 -6.01 -5.71
C THR A 31 8.90 -6.10 -6.58
N LEU A 32 8.42 -4.93 -7.00
CA LEU A 32 7.49 -4.74 -8.10
C LEU A 32 8.22 -4.76 -9.44
N ARG A 33 7.61 -5.43 -10.40
CA ARG A 33 7.94 -5.42 -11.82
C ARG A 33 6.99 -4.46 -12.52
N VAL A 34 7.40 -4.02 -13.70
CA VAL A 34 6.61 -3.14 -14.55
C VAL A 34 5.22 -3.72 -14.81
N ASP A 35 5.14 -5.02 -15.14
CA ASP A 35 3.87 -5.70 -15.40
C ASP A 35 2.94 -5.75 -14.18
N ASP A 36 3.49 -5.83 -12.95
CA ASP A 36 2.64 -5.82 -11.74
C ASP A 36 1.96 -4.45 -11.57
N VAL A 37 2.69 -3.37 -11.85
CA VAL A 37 2.17 -2.01 -11.76
C VAL A 37 1.10 -1.79 -12.81
N PHE A 38 1.34 -2.24 -14.06
CA PHE A 38 0.32 -2.18 -15.10
C PHE A 38 -0.92 -2.99 -14.75
N HIS A 39 -0.74 -4.20 -14.21
CA HIS A 39 -1.87 -5.01 -13.73
C HIS A 39 -2.69 -4.27 -12.67
N LEU A 40 -2.03 -3.69 -11.65
CA LEU A 40 -2.72 -2.88 -10.63
C LEU A 40 -3.46 -1.68 -11.25
N ILE A 41 -2.87 -1.01 -12.24
CA ILE A 41 -3.53 0.08 -12.95
C ILE A 41 -4.82 -0.41 -13.63
N GLU A 42 -4.76 -1.53 -14.33
CA GLU A 42 -5.89 -2.16 -15.01
C GLU A 42 -6.98 -2.63 -14.05
N LEU A 43 -6.62 -2.99 -12.81
CA LEU A 43 -7.56 -3.44 -11.79
C LEU A 43 -8.48 -2.34 -11.26
N GLY A 44 -8.17 -1.06 -11.45
CA GLY A 44 -9.09 0.02 -11.07
C GLY A 44 -8.46 1.32 -10.58
N ILE A 45 -7.13 1.49 -10.67
CA ILE A 45 -6.46 2.72 -10.19
C ILE A 45 -7.04 3.97 -10.85
N THR A 46 -7.40 3.88 -12.13
CA THR A 46 -7.95 4.99 -12.91
C THR A 46 -9.33 5.46 -12.44
N GLN A 47 -10.00 4.69 -11.58
CA GLN A 47 -11.31 5.01 -10.99
C GLN A 47 -11.21 5.57 -9.58
N LEU A 48 -10.00 5.59 -8.99
CA LEU A 48 -9.78 6.20 -7.70
C LEU A 48 -9.71 7.72 -7.86
N GLU A 49 -10.30 8.42 -6.90
CA GLU A 49 -10.08 9.86 -6.83
C GLU A 49 -8.61 10.10 -6.53
N ARG A 50 -7.98 11.04 -7.25
CA ARG A 50 -6.60 11.41 -6.93
C ARG A 50 -6.59 11.95 -5.51
N PRO A 51 -5.61 11.55 -4.68
CA PRO A 51 -5.44 12.16 -3.39
C PRO A 51 -5.31 13.66 -3.63
N THR A 52 -6.29 14.43 -3.16
CA THR A 52 -6.14 15.87 -3.20
C THR A 52 -4.88 16.18 -2.41
N SER A 53 -4.13 17.19 -2.83
CA SER A 53 -3.16 17.78 -1.91
C SER A 53 -4.00 18.43 -0.81
N GLY A 54 -4.44 17.61 0.14
CA GLY A 54 -5.09 18.06 1.35
C GLY A 54 -4.18 19.14 1.92
N THR A 55 -4.75 20.12 2.58
CA THR A 55 -4.07 21.23 3.24
C THR A 55 -2.90 20.83 4.16
N ALA A 56 -2.61 19.53 4.33
CA ALA A 56 -1.48 18.91 5.02
C ALA A 56 -0.35 18.31 4.12
N ILE A 57 -0.49 18.26 2.78
CA ILE A 57 0.53 17.78 1.83
C ILE A 57 1.18 18.96 1.09
N ARG A 58 1.30 20.12 1.74
CA ARG A 58 2.35 21.08 1.37
C ARG A 58 3.60 20.65 2.11
N LYS A 59 4.69 20.41 1.38
CA LYS A 59 6.04 20.11 1.93
C LYS A 59 6.32 21.01 3.15
N GLY A 60 6.09 20.50 4.37
CA GLY A 60 6.34 21.21 5.63
C GLY A 60 5.14 21.76 6.42
N GLN A 61 3.88 21.57 6.01
CA GLN A 61 2.71 21.99 6.80
C GLN A 61 1.77 20.83 7.07
N GLY A 62 1.82 20.28 8.29
CA GLY A 62 0.99 19.16 8.75
C GLY A 62 1.75 18.30 9.77
N SER A 63 1.08 17.80 10.81
CA SER A 63 1.70 16.83 11.72
C SER A 63 1.73 15.44 11.07
N GLU A 64 2.72 14.60 11.38
CA GLU A 64 2.77 13.22 10.86
C GLU A 64 1.53 12.41 11.28
N ARG A 65 0.90 12.75 12.40
CA ARG A 65 -0.38 12.17 12.82
C ARG A 65 -1.51 12.53 11.86
N ALA A 66 -1.63 13.80 11.47
CA ALA A 66 -2.65 14.24 10.51
C ALA A 66 -2.44 13.62 9.13
N ASN A 67 -1.18 13.52 8.68
CA ASN A 67 -0.84 12.86 7.42
C ASN A 67 -1.17 11.36 7.45
N ARG A 68 -0.90 10.67 8.55
CA ARG A 68 -1.27 9.26 8.71
C ARG A 68 -2.79 9.09 8.66
N GLN A 69 -3.53 9.92 9.42
CA GLN A 69 -5.00 9.85 9.44
C GLN A 69 -5.57 10.02 8.04
N TYR A 70 -5.09 11.03 7.29
CA TYR A 70 -5.50 11.23 5.90
C TYR A 70 -5.26 10.01 5.00
N ARG A 71 -4.10 9.33 5.14
CA ARG A 71 -3.81 8.09 4.38
C ARG A 71 -4.80 6.98 4.75
N CYS A 72 -5.07 6.79 6.05
CA CYS A 72 -6.05 5.81 6.52
C CYS A 72 -7.45 6.12 5.95
N ASP A 73 -7.91 7.36 6.08
CA ASP A 73 -9.22 7.80 5.60
C ASP A 73 -9.34 7.59 4.09
N TYR A 74 -8.31 8.00 3.33
CA TYR A 74 -8.28 7.80 1.88
C TYR A 74 -8.35 6.31 1.49
N LEU A 75 -7.57 5.45 2.14
CA LEU A 75 -7.57 4.01 1.86
C LEU A 75 -8.90 3.34 2.22
N HIS A 76 -9.51 3.78 3.31
CA HIS A 76 -10.84 3.34 3.72
C HIS A 76 -11.90 3.76 2.68
N ASP A 77 -11.93 5.04 2.32
CA ASP A 77 -12.99 5.59 1.46
C ASP A 77 -12.87 5.15 0.00
N GLN A 78 -11.64 5.04 -0.51
CA GLN A 78 -11.40 4.71 -1.91
C GLN A 78 -11.31 3.20 -2.18
N LEU A 79 -10.79 2.42 -1.22
CA LEU A 79 -10.49 1.00 -1.39
C LEU A 79 -11.17 0.08 -0.35
N GLY A 80 -11.86 0.63 0.66
CA GLY A 80 -12.46 -0.17 1.73
C GLY A 80 -11.43 -0.78 2.69
N ILE A 81 -10.19 -0.27 2.72
CA ILE A 81 -9.12 -0.83 3.56
C ILE A 81 -9.19 -0.20 4.95
N ASP A 82 -9.60 -0.99 5.94
CA ASP A 82 -9.49 -0.63 7.36
C ASP A 82 -8.08 -0.96 7.89
N ALA A 83 -7.19 0.03 7.85
CA ALA A 83 -5.80 -0.12 8.29
C ALA A 83 -5.64 -0.55 9.75
N VAL A 84 -6.63 -0.29 10.62
CA VAL A 84 -6.58 -0.64 12.05
C VAL A 84 -6.87 -2.12 12.28
N ASN A 85 -7.65 -2.74 11.40
CA ASN A 85 -8.11 -4.12 11.53
C ASN A 85 -7.46 -5.09 10.54
N LEU A 86 -6.58 -4.60 9.64
CA LEU A 86 -5.85 -5.48 8.72
C LEU A 86 -4.91 -6.41 9.48
N ALA A 87 -4.92 -7.69 9.10
CA ALA A 87 -4.13 -8.75 9.73
C ALA A 87 -3.36 -9.56 8.68
N ASP A 88 -2.24 -10.15 9.10
CA ASP A 88 -1.43 -11.04 8.27
C ASP A 88 -2.13 -12.41 8.10
N PRO A 89 -1.61 -13.31 7.25
CA PRO A 89 -2.19 -14.64 7.06
C PRO A 89 -2.26 -15.49 8.33
N ASN A 90 -1.53 -15.14 9.39
CA ASN A 90 -1.53 -15.83 10.69
C ASN A 90 -2.50 -15.17 11.70
N GLY A 91 -3.25 -14.14 11.29
CA GLY A 91 -4.19 -13.42 12.14
C GLY A 91 -3.55 -12.37 13.05
N LYS A 92 -2.25 -12.07 12.88
CA LYS A 92 -1.57 -11.00 13.63
C LYS A 92 -1.93 -9.66 13.00
N ARG A 93 -2.43 -8.73 13.82
CA ARG A 93 -2.74 -7.36 13.37
C ARG A 93 -1.48 -6.65 12.88
N LEU A 94 -1.58 -6.02 11.72
CA LEU A 94 -0.52 -5.18 11.18
C LEU A 94 -0.49 -3.84 11.91
N SER A 95 0.66 -3.17 11.84
CA SER A 95 0.76 -1.78 12.25
C SER A 95 -0.07 -0.91 11.30
N GLU A 96 -1.05 -0.16 11.83
CA GLU A 96 -1.84 0.82 11.07
C GLU A 96 -0.95 1.71 10.20
N ARG A 97 0.17 2.18 10.76
CA ARG A 97 1.11 3.04 10.04
C ARG A 97 1.81 2.31 8.89
N LEU A 98 2.15 1.04 9.06
CA LEU A 98 2.73 0.25 7.97
C LEU A 98 1.75 0.12 6.81
N VAL A 99 0.51 -0.24 7.12
CA VAL A 99 -0.57 -0.37 6.12
C VAL A 99 -0.79 0.95 5.41
N ALA A 100 -0.96 2.04 6.17
CA ALA A 100 -1.20 3.36 5.63
C ALA A 100 -0.06 3.84 4.72
N ASP A 101 1.20 3.58 5.09
CA ASP A 101 2.35 4.00 4.29
C ASP A 101 2.47 3.16 3.01
N VAL A 102 2.49 1.83 3.13
CA VAL A 102 2.75 0.94 1.99
C VAL A 102 1.59 0.95 0.99
N ALA A 103 0.35 0.86 1.45
CA ALA A 103 -0.81 0.83 0.55
C ALA A 103 -0.97 2.17 -0.18
N PHE A 104 -0.80 3.29 0.53
CA PHE A 104 -0.93 4.61 -0.06
C PHE A 104 0.22 4.91 -1.05
N ASP A 105 1.46 4.55 -0.71
CA ASP A 105 2.62 4.70 -1.61
C ASP A 105 2.44 3.84 -2.86
N LEU A 106 1.89 2.62 -2.75
CA LEU A 106 1.60 1.75 -3.89
C LEU A 106 0.55 2.35 -4.84
N VAL A 107 -0.54 2.88 -4.28
CA VAL A 107 -1.58 3.58 -5.07
C VAL A 107 -0.99 4.80 -5.76
N GLY A 108 -0.21 5.61 -5.02
CA GLY A 108 0.47 6.79 -5.56
C GLY A 108 1.45 6.46 -6.69
N LEU A 109 2.21 5.37 -6.55
CA LEU A 109 3.10 4.85 -7.61
C LEU A 109 2.31 4.52 -8.87
N CYS A 110 1.22 3.75 -8.76
CA CYS A 110 0.41 3.35 -9.91
C CYS A 110 -0.20 4.57 -10.62
N MET A 111 -0.72 5.55 -9.87
CA MET A 111 -1.23 6.80 -10.42
C MET A 111 -0.14 7.62 -11.14
N THR A 112 1.06 7.66 -10.57
CA THR A 112 2.20 8.37 -11.16
C THR A 112 2.64 7.70 -12.46
N VAL A 113 2.74 6.36 -12.46
CA VAL A 113 3.08 5.59 -13.66
C VAL A 113 2.00 5.73 -14.74
N GLU A 114 0.71 5.73 -14.38
CA GLU A 114 -0.39 6.04 -15.29
C GLU A 114 -0.20 7.40 -15.98
N ASP A 115 0.11 8.45 -15.21
CA ASP A 115 0.34 9.80 -15.74
C ASP A 115 1.56 9.86 -16.66
N LEU A 116 2.66 9.24 -16.24
CA LEU A 116 3.88 9.20 -17.03
C LEU A 116 3.65 8.47 -18.36
N ASN A 117 2.91 7.37 -18.36
CA ASN A 117 2.57 6.63 -19.59
C ASN A 117 1.66 7.41 -20.54
N ARG A 118 0.78 8.26 -20.02
CA ARG A 118 -0.04 9.17 -20.85
C ARG A 118 0.78 10.31 -21.44
N THR A 119 1.83 10.74 -20.75
CA THR A 119 2.58 11.96 -21.08
C THR A 119 3.83 11.68 -21.91
N TYR A 120 4.51 10.54 -21.69
CA TYR A 120 5.79 10.21 -22.28
C TYR A 120 5.78 8.85 -22.99
N ASN A 121 6.37 8.80 -24.19
CA ASN A 121 6.62 7.56 -24.93
C ASN A 121 8.11 7.52 -25.35
N PRO A 122 8.97 6.66 -24.76
CA PRO A 122 8.66 5.53 -23.89
C PRO A 122 8.43 5.91 -22.40
N PRO A 123 7.83 5.00 -21.61
CA PRO A 123 7.57 5.18 -20.17
C PRO A 123 8.81 5.54 -19.34
N ALA A 124 8.71 6.58 -18.51
CA ALA A 124 9.70 6.86 -17.45
C ALA A 124 9.43 6.07 -16.14
N ALA A 125 8.51 5.10 -16.18
CA ALA A 125 8.01 4.35 -15.03
C ALA A 125 9.11 3.63 -14.21
N SER A 126 10.22 3.25 -14.85
CA SER A 126 11.27 2.46 -14.23
C SER A 126 11.89 3.12 -12.99
N ALA A 127 12.06 4.45 -12.99
CA ALA A 127 12.70 5.15 -11.87
C ALA A 127 11.82 5.15 -10.62
N GLU A 128 10.52 5.41 -10.76
CA GLU A 128 9.57 5.42 -9.63
C GLU A 128 9.38 4.00 -9.06
N ILE A 129 9.33 2.99 -9.92
CA ILE A 129 9.24 1.58 -9.50
C ILE A 129 10.51 1.16 -8.75
N GLU A 130 11.69 1.50 -9.27
CA GLU A 130 12.96 1.20 -8.61
C GLU A 130 13.02 1.82 -7.22
N LEU A 131 12.56 3.06 -7.10
CA LEU A 131 12.59 3.82 -5.87
C LEU A 131 11.62 3.27 -4.82
N PHE A 132 10.41 2.88 -5.22
CA PHE A 132 9.49 2.12 -4.36
C PHE A 132 10.13 0.81 -3.90
N ASN A 133 10.76 0.05 -4.80
CA ASN A 133 11.41 -1.22 -4.48
C ASN A 133 12.56 -1.07 -3.48
N GLN A 134 13.36 -0.01 -3.61
CA GLN A 134 14.41 0.31 -2.63
C GLN A 134 13.81 0.55 -1.23
N MET A 135 12.70 1.28 -1.15
CA MET A 135 12.00 1.48 0.13
C MET A 135 11.43 0.17 0.69
N ALA A 136 10.79 -0.65 -0.15
CA ALA A 136 10.22 -1.93 0.29
C ALA A 136 11.31 -2.86 0.86
N LYS A 137 12.45 -2.98 0.17
CA LYS A 137 13.62 -3.75 0.64
C LYS A 137 14.20 -3.22 1.94
N PHE A 138 14.26 -1.90 2.09
CA PHE A 138 14.71 -1.30 3.35
C PHE A 138 13.80 -1.68 4.53
N ARG A 139 12.47 -1.72 4.33
CA ARG A 139 11.51 -2.15 5.36
C ARG A 139 11.70 -3.61 5.77
N GLN A 140 11.94 -4.52 4.81
CA GLN A 140 12.23 -5.93 5.10
C GLN A 140 13.55 -6.10 5.85
N ALA A 141 14.64 -5.50 5.36
CA ALA A 141 15.94 -5.57 6.02
C ALA A 141 15.89 -5.01 7.45
N LYS A 142 15.07 -3.98 7.69
CA LYS A 142 14.83 -3.45 9.03
C LYS A 142 14.09 -4.44 9.92
N ALA A 143 13.07 -5.14 9.39
CA ALA A 143 12.36 -6.19 10.12
C ALA A 143 13.27 -7.36 10.51
N GLU A 144 14.11 -7.82 9.57
CA GLU A 144 15.09 -8.88 9.79
C GLU A 144 16.07 -8.49 10.91
N ARG A 145 16.64 -7.27 10.85
CA ARG A 145 17.53 -6.75 11.91
C ARG A 145 16.85 -6.68 13.28
N PHE A 146 15.57 -6.30 13.34
CA PHE A 146 14.83 -6.28 14.60
C PHE A 146 14.58 -7.70 15.12
N ALA A 147 14.29 -8.66 14.24
CA ALA A 147 14.13 -10.06 14.62
C ALA A 147 15.44 -10.63 15.18
N GLU A 148 16.57 -10.41 14.49
CA GLU A 148 17.90 -10.83 14.92
C GLU A 148 18.28 -10.23 16.28
N LYS A 149 18.04 -8.94 16.50
CA LYS A 149 18.31 -8.26 17.77
C LYS A 149 17.43 -8.74 18.92
N THR A 150 16.19 -9.09 18.63
CA THR A 150 15.27 -9.65 19.63
C THR A 150 15.71 -11.06 20.03
N LEU A 151 16.23 -11.84 19.09
CA LEU A 151 16.81 -13.17 19.33
C LEU A 151 18.17 -13.10 20.05
N SER A 152 18.97 -12.06 19.81
CA SER A 152 20.27 -11.87 20.47
C SER A 152 20.20 -11.17 21.84
N GLY A 153 19.03 -10.66 22.23
CA GLY A 153 18.84 -9.93 23.50
C GLY A 153 19.38 -8.49 23.49
N GLU A 154 19.82 -7.96 22.34
CA GLU A 154 20.36 -6.61 22.20
C GLU A 154 19.30 -5.59 21.76
N THR A 155 18.57 -4.99 22.68
CA THR A 155 17.73 -3.82 22.36
C THR A 155 18.57 -2.56 22.22
N ARG A 156 19.02 -2.25 20.99
CA ARG A 156 19.61 -0.94 20.63
C ARG A 156 18.65 -0.12 19.77
N HIS A 157 18.29 1.07 20.25
CA HIS A 157 17.59 2.09 19.47
C HIS A 157 18.51 2.64 18.37
N GLU A 158 18.37 2.18 17.13
CA GLU A 158 19.11 2.74 15.99
C GLU A 158 18.41 3.97 15.42
N ARG A 159 19.13 5.09 15.39
CA ARG A 159 18.75 6.33 14.69
C ARG A 159 19.11 6.24 13.21
N GLY A 160 18.12 6.53 12.37
CA GLY A 160 18.22 7.32 11.13
C GLY A 160 19.16 6.84 10.03
N MET A 161 18.61 6.18 9.01
CA MET A 161 19.12 6.30 7.64
C MET A 161 18.16 7.21 6.87
N GLU A 162 18.63 8.39 6.49
CA GLU A 162 17.85 9.37 5.72
C GLU A 162 17.80 8.95 4.24
N PHE A 163 16.65 8.47 3.79
CA PHE A 163 16.30 8.37 2.37
C PHE A 163 15.41 9.54 1.98
N GLN A 164 15.51 10.01 0.74
CA GLN A 164 14.86 11.23 0.24
C GLN A 164 13.32 11.18 0.11
N TYR A 165 12.66 10.17 0.68
CA TYR A 165 11.23 10.22 1.01
C TYR A 165 11.10 10.62 2.47
N SER A 166 10.74 11.89 2.69
CA SER A 166 10.59 12.58 3.98
C SER A 166 10.95 11.76 5.22
N VAL A 167 12.04 12.15 5.87
CA VAL A 167 12.49 11.71 7.20
C VAL A 167 11.28 11.46 8.11
N GLY A 168 10.89 10.20 8.28
CA GLY A 168 9.69 9.78 9.00
C GLY A 168 8.71 8.85 8.28
N ARG A 169 8.70 8.72 6.95
CA ARG A 169 7.78 7.80 6.23
C ARG A 169 8.36 6.40 6.00
N SER A 170 9.68 6.29 5.84
CA SER A 170 10.38 5.08 5.36
C SER A 170 10.70 4.03 6.43
N ASP A 171 10.24 4.22 7.67
CA ASP A 171 10.85 3.55 8.83
C ASP A 171 10.10 2.36 9.42
N ASN A 172 8.88 2.05 8.99
CA ASN A 172 8.16 0.91 9.55
C ASN A 172 8.72 -0.40 8.98
N PRO A 173 9.23 -1.31 9.83
CA PRO A 173 9.63 -2.64 9.38
C PRO A 173 8.39 -3.40 8.88
N ALA A 174 8.61 -4.24 7.87
CA ALA A 174 7.59 -5.12 7.31
C ALA A 174 8.14 -6.54 7.30
N ALA A 175 7.53 -7.42 8.09
CA ALA A 175 7.89 -8.83 8.16
C ALA A 175 7.33 -9.60 6.94
N PRO A 176 7.89 -10.78 6.61
CA PRO A 176 7.28 -11.66 5.62
C PRO A 176 5.79 -11.92 5.92
N GLY A 177 4.95 -11.86 4.89
CA GLY A 177 3.50 -11.96 4.99
C GLY A 177 2.77 -10.62 5.23
N GLU A 178 3.44 -9.60 5.76
CA GLU A 178 2.81 -8.29 5.99
C GLU A 178 2.65 -7.52 4.67
N PHE A 179 3.60 -7.62 3.73
CA PHE A 179 3.41 -7.07 2.38
C PHE A 179 2.31 -7.82 1.63
N ALA A 180 2.26 -9.14 1.78
CA ALA A 180 1.22 -9.95 1.15
C ALA A 180 -0.18 -9.50 1.57
N ALA A 181 -0.42 -9.33 2.87
CA ALA A 181 -1.71 -8.87 3.39
C ALA A 181 -2.11 -7.49 2.85
N ILE A 182 -1.16 -6.55 2.78
CA ILE A 182 -1.39 -5.20 2.25
C ILE A 182 -1.71 -5.26 0.75
N LEU A 183 -0.92 -6.00 -0.04
CA LEU A 183 -1.15 -6.14 -1.47
C LEU A 183 -2.49 -6.80 -1.78
N THR A 184 -2.84 -7.86 -1.04
CA THR A 184 -4.14 -8.52 -1.14
C THR A 184 -5.28 -7.53 -0.90
N ALA A 185 -5.21 -6.73 0.17
CA ALA A 185 -6.23 -5.74 0.48
C ALA A 185 -6.35 -4.67 -0.63
N VAL A 186 -5.23 -4.20 -1.18
CA VAL A 186 -5.22 -3.25 -2.31
C VAL A 186 -5.86 -3.85 -3.55
N ILE A 187 -5.48 -5.08 -3.94
CA ILE A 187 -6.05 -5.78 -5.11
C ILE A 187 -7.56 -5.94 -4.96
N GLN A 188 -8.01 -6.37 -3.77
CA GLN A 188 -9.44 -6.54 -3.48
C GLN A 188 -10.19 -5.22 -3.55
N GLY A 189 -9.65 -4.15 -2.95
CA GLY A 189 -10.22 -2.82 -3.00
C GLY A 189 -10.33 -2.28 -4.43
N LEU A 190 -9.29 -2.48 -5.26
CA LEU A 190 -9.30 -2.07 -6.66
C LEU A 190 -10.36 -2.84 -7.46
N LYS A 191 -10.44 -4.16 -7.30
CA LYS A 191 -11.46 -5.00 -7.94
C LYS A 191 -12.87 -4.60 -7.52
N ALA A 192 -13.07 -4.29 -6.23
CA ALA A 192 -14.34 -3.81 -5.72
C ALA A 192 -14.72 -2.48 -6.39
N LYS A 193 -13.78 -1.54 -6.46
CA LYS A 193 -13.99 -0.24 -7.12
C LYS A 193 -14.37 -0.43 -8.58
N LYS A 194 -13.62 -1.26 -9.32
CA LYS A 194 -13.86 -1.54 -10.74
C LYS A 194 -15.20 -2.20 -11.04
N ALA A 195 -15.73 -2.98 -10.09
CA ALA A 195 -17.04 -3.60 -10.22
C ALA A 195 -18.21 -2.61 -10.05
N VAL A 196 -17.98 -1.42 -9.49
CA VAL A 196 -19.00 -0.38 -9.34
C VAL A 196 -19.05 0.45 -10.62
N PRO A 197 -20.15 0.42 -11.40
CA PRO A 197 -20.27 1.28 -12.57
C PRO A 197 -20.26 2.76 -12.15
N PRO A 198 -19.65 3.66 -12.94
CA PRO A 198 -19.67 5.08 -12.64
C PRO A 198 -21.13 5.59 -12.61
N PRO A 199 -21.45 6.58 -11.76
CA PRO A 199 -22.79 7.15 -11.72
C PRO A 199 -23.17 7.67 -13.12
N ALA A 200 -24.36 7.30 -13.57
CA ALA A 200 -24.93 7.63 -14.88
C ALA A 200 -25.21 9.14 -15.04
#